data_AF-A0A9P5TZU6-F1
#
_entry.id   AF-A0A9P5TZU6-F1
#
_cell.length_a   1.000
_cell.length_b   1.000
_cell.length_c   1.000
_cell.angle_alpha   90.00
_cell.angle_beta   90.00
_cell.angle_gamma   90.00
#
_symmetry.space_group_name_H-M   'P 1'
#
loop_
_entity.id
_entity.type
_entity.pdbx_description
1 polymer ?
#
loop_
_entity_poly.entity_id
_entity_poly.type
_entity_poly.pdbx_seq_one_letter_code
_entity_poly.pdbx_strand_id
1 'polypeptide(L)'
;MSTQSTAPKPSLQGVRIKARKGAVKAQAKHEPTVFRDQLYKHLETVPDGDFDSFTTKLIQAGSSLEFLKYADPLFEIILVGGLLQPGGSYIDDGAPISPFTIFNAKDPADVEELKKYIEVLNKLIRRYKYLQKPLETTALPGILQYIHRWSPAQKDKLAMATGLLMAQGLASASVLQSLTKEHLIKNDVSINVLTIIFRSYLLEQSMDHLSATLKKGGIRDLLAFFPANKQEAKMLEDHFRKADLPQIAEWYAKKQYAMIKDAIMKEVQALVEHEEPPEQIVSVLKAHQEAHPIPDPELIACIWQGLISSVDWSARPDQIEGLALREVGKFALILEPFCSGPKTEVALINVVQVYCYEDTRIIKAFPQILKVLYNKDCISDQAIIYWYQKGSKPQGRQHFLKSTEGLVKFLQEQESESEDE
;
A
#
# COMPACT_ATOMS: atom_id res chain seq x y z
N MET A 1 76.73 -42.85 2.74
CA MET A 1 76.12 -42.06 1.66
C MET A 1 75.04 -42.91 1.03
N SER A 2 73.78 -42.62 1.35
CA SER A 2 72.65 -43.53 1.08
C SER A 2 71.86 -43.02 -0.12
N THR A 3 71.77 -43.87 -1.14
CA THR A 3 70.98 -43.69 -2.37
C THR A 3 69.49 -43.73 -2.06
N GLN A 4 68.75 -42.66 -2.40
CA GLN A 4 67.29 -42.68 -2.47
C GLN A 4 66.83 -42.81 -3.92
N SER A 5 66.02 -43.83 -4.17
CA SER A 5 65.34 -44.10 -5.44
C SER A 5 64.15 -43.16 -5.62
N THR A 6 64.07 -42.50 -6.77
CA THR A 6 62.90 -41.74 -7.20
C THR A 6 61.85 -42.68 -7.79
N ALA A 7 60.82 -43.02 -7.01
CA ALA A 7 59.62 -43.67 -7.54
C ALA A 7 58.79 -42.65 -8.35
N PRO A 8 58.37 -42.95 -9.59
CA PRO A 8 57.53 -42.06 -10.37
C PRO A 8 56.11 -42.01 -9.79
N LYS A 9 55.55 -40.79 -9.65
CA LYS A 9 54.16 -40.60 -9.21
C LYS A 9 53.19 -41.24 -10.22
N PRO A 10 52.12 -41.91 -9.76
CA PRO A 10 51.20 -42.59 -10.65
C PRO A 10 50.48 -41.61 -11.59
N SER A 11 50.51 -41.92 -12.88
CA SER A 11 49.79 -41.23 -13.95
C SER A 11 48.29 -41.54 -13.87
N LEU A 12 47.46 -40.50 -13.82
CA LEU A 12 45.99 -40.60 -13.88
C LEU A 12 45.48 -40.82 -15.33
N GLN A 13 46.15 -41.68 -16.11
CA GLN A 13 45.58 -42.13 -17.38
C GLN A 13 44.54 -43.22 -17.10
N GLY A 14 43.26 -42.85 -17.19
CA GLY A 14 42.15 -43.81 -17.20
C GLY A 14 40.90 -43.39 -16.43
N VAL A 15 40.94 -42.35 -15.59
CA VAL A 15 39.74 -41.90 -14.87
C VAL A 15 38.96 -40.93 -15.76
N ARG A 16 37.90 -41.42 -16.41
CA ARG A 16 36.84 -40.56 -16.95
C ARG A 16 36.19 -39.84 -15.77
N ILE A 17 36.67 -38.64 -15.45
CA ILE A 17 35.97 -37.73 -14.53
C ILE A 17 34.66 -37.33 -15.22
N LYS A 18 33.58 -38.04 -14.87
CA LYS A 18 32.23 -37.65 -15.27
C LYS A 18 31.92 -36.35 -14.53
N ALA A 19 32.10 -35.22 -15.21
CA ALA A 19 31.67 -33.93 -14.71
C ALA A 19 30.19 -34.03 -14.29
N ARG A 20 29.85 -33.59 -13.06
CA ARG A 20 28.46 -33.57 -12.59
C ARG A 20 27.60 -32.82 -13.62
N LYS A 21 26.44 -33.37 -14.00
CA LYS A 21 25.50 -32.75 -14.97
C LYS A 21 25.25 -31.25 -14.71
N GLY A 22 25.28 -30.82 -13.44
CA GLY A 22 25.15 -29.40 -13.07
C GLY A 22 26.32 -28.52 -13.48
N ALA A 23 27.57 -29.02 -13.42
CA ALA A 23 28.76 -28.27 -13.83
C ALA A 23 28.86 -28.13 -15.36
N VAL A 24 28.43 -29.15 -16.10
CA VAL A 24 28.34 -29.11 -17.58
C VAL A 24 27.22 -28.17 -18.05
N LYS A 25 26.09 -28.09 -17.31
CA LYS A 25 25.00 -27.14 -17.58
C LYS A 25 25.38 -25.68 -17.34
N ALA A 26 26.18 -25.38 -16.31
CA ALA A 26 26.64 -24.03 -16.02
C ALA A 26 27.64 -23.49 -17.08
N GLN A 27 28.34 -24.39 -17.78
CA GLN A 27 29.27 -24.06 -18.87
C GLN A 27 28.63 -24.08 -20.27
N ALA A 28 27.36 -24.47 -20.40
CA ALA A 28 26.66 -24.41 -21.68
C ALA A 28 26.40 -22.94 -22.05
N LYS A 29 27.01 -22.49 -23.16
CA LYS A 29 26.89 -21.13 -23.71
C LYS A 29 25.44 -20.63 -23.65
N HIS A 30 25.23 -19.42 -23.14
CA HIS A 30 23.92 -18.78 -23.10
C HIS A 30 23.62 -18.25 -24.51
N GLU A 31 22.68 -18.88 -25.21
CA GLU A 31 22.39 -18.62 -26.62
C GLU A 31 20.91 -18.23 -26.79
N PRO A 32 20.51 -17.00 -26.41
CA PRO A 32 19.11 -16.57 -26.42
C PRO A 32 18.51 -16.50 -27.82
N THR A 33 19.30 -16.22 -28.86
CA THR A 33 18.86 -16.23 -30.26
C THR A 33 18.48 -17.65 -30.72
N VAL A 34 19.32 -18.65 -30.40
CA VAL A 34 19.02 -20.07 -30.68
C VAL A 34 17.75 -20.51 -29.95
N PHE A 35 17.58 -20.09 -28.70
CA PHE A 35 16.36 -20.33 -27.94
C PHE A 35 15.12 -19.72 -28.61
N ARG A 36 15.18 -18.43 -28.99
CA ARG A 36 14.09 -17.74 -29.72
C ARG A 36 13.72 -18.48 -31.00
N ASP A 37 14.71 -18.80 -31.83
CA ASP A 37 14.45 -19.41 -33.14
C ASP A 37 13.82 -20.80 -33.00
N GLN A 38 14.22 -21.57 -31.99
CA GLN A 38 13.58 -22.85 -31.66
C GLN A 38 12.15 -22.64 -31.12
N LEU A 39 11.93 -21.65 -30.27
CA LEU A 39 10.60 -21.31 -29.77
C LEU A 39 9.67 -20.90 -30.92
N TYR A 40 10.13 -20.08 -31.87
CA TYR A 40 9.34 -19.65 -33.03
C TYR A 40 8.90 -20.82 -33.89
N LYS A 41 9.76 -21.83 -34.12
CA LYS A 41 9.37 -23.06 -34.83
C LYS A 41 8.22 -23.82 -34.18
N HIS A 42 8.07 -23.72 -32.86
CA HIS A 42 6.91 -24.31 -32.17
C HIS A 42 5.61 -23.52 -32.42
N LEU A 43 5.71 -22.22 -32.70
CA LEU A 43 4.57 -21.28 -32.73
C LEU A 43 4.17 -20.85 -34.15
N GLU A 44 5.07 -20.89 -35.13
CA GLU A 44 4.85 -20.37 -36.51
C GLU A 44 3.73 -21.08 -37.28
N THR A 45 3.36 -22.27 -36.84
CA THR A 45 2.26 -23.06 -37.45
C THR A 45 0.91 -22.85 -36.78
N VAL A 46 0.86 -22.06 -35.70
CA VAL A 46 -0.38 -21.78 -34.96
C VAL A 46 -1.10 -20.61 -35.64
N PRO A 47 -2.37 -20.74 -36.01
CA PRO A 47 -3.15 -19.64 -36.56
C PRO A 47 -3.32 -18.48 -35.58
N ASP A 48 -3.37 -17.26 -36.10
CA ASP A 48 -3.64 -16.07 -35.31
C ASP A 48 -4.97 -16.20 -34.55
N GLY A 49 -4.95 -15.86 -33.26
CA GLY A 49 -6.12 -15.95 -32.38
C GLY A 49 -6.44 -17.34 -31.83
N ASP A 50 -5.71 -18.40 -32.21
CA ASP A 50 -5.87 -19.73 -31.62
C ASP A 50 -5.07 -19.89 -30.31
N PHE A 51 -5.58 -19.25 -29.25
CA PHE A 51 -4.94 -19.20 -27.93
C PHE A 51 -4.77 -20.58 -27.26
N ASP A 52 -5.65 -21.54 -27.53
CA ASP A 52 -5.54 -22.89 -26.95
C ASP A 52 -4.43 -23.69 -27.64
N SER A 53 -4.27 -23.54 -28.95
CA SER A 53 -3.11 -24.09 -29.68
C SER A 53 -1.81 -23.43 -29.23
N PHE A 54 -1.78 -22.10 -29.06
CA PHE A 54 -0.60 -21.41 -28.51
C PHE A 54 -0.23 -21.94 -27.12
N THR A 55 -1.22 -22.14 -26.24
CA THR A 55 -0.99 -22.74 -24.91
C THR A 55 -0.36 -24.14 -25.04
N THR A 56 -0.93 -24.98 -25.89
CA THR A 56 -0.47 -26.36 -26.09
C THR A 56 0.97 -26.39 -26.61
N LYS A 57 1.28 -25.55 -27.61
CA LYS A 57 2.62 -25.47 -28.21
C LYS A 57 3.65 -24.89 -27.26
N LEU A 58 3.33 -23.86 -26.47
CA LEU A 58 4.22 -23.32 -25.45
C LEU A 58 4.51 -24.35 -24.35
N ILE A 59 3.49 -25.09 -23.91
CA ILE A 59 3.69 -26.19 -22.95
C ILE A 59 4.57 -27.29 -23.56
N GLN A 60 4.34 -27.68 -24.81
CA GLN A 60 5.18 -28.66 -25.49
C GLN A 60 6.63 -28.18 -25.61
N ALA A 61 6.86 -26.93 -26.00
CA ALA A 61 8.19 -26.33 -26.12
C ALA A 61 8.94 -26.33 -24.78
N GLY A 62 8.25 -26.09 -23.65
CA GLY A 62 8.86 -26.13 -22.32
C GLY A 62 9.33 -27.52 -21.86
N SER A 63 8.96 -28.59 -22.58
CA SER A 63 9.48 -29.94 -22.32
C SER A 63 10.83 -30.21 -22.98
N SER A 64 11.15 -29.49 -24.06
CA SER A 64 12.39 -29.61 -24.84
C SER A 64 13.35 -28.44 -24.65
N LEU A 65 12.84 -27.23 -24.43
CA LEU A 65 13.61 -26.00 -24.25
C LEU A 65 13.85 -25.68 -22.78
N GLU A 66 15.00 -25.11 -22.45
CA GLU A 66 15.37 -24.76 -21.07
C GLU A 66 14.73 -23.44 -20.61
N PHE A 67 13.42 -23.43 -20.40
CA PHE A 67 12.64 -22.23 -20.02
C PHE A 67 13.18 -21.50 -18.79
N LEU A 68 13.66 -22.20 -17.75
CA LEU A 68 14.24 -21.53 -16.58
C LEU A 68 15.54 -20.79 -16.91
N LYS A 69 16.37 -21.33 -17.81
CA LYS A 69 17.64 -20.71 -18.24
C LYS A 69 17.39 -19.47 -19.10
N TYR A 70 16.31 -19.48 -19.88
CA TYR A 70 15.94 -18.43 -20.81
C TYR A 70 14.63 -17.73 -20.41
N ALA A 71 14.36 -17.61 -19.11
CA ALA A 71 13.09 -17.07 -18.63
C ALA A 71 12.89 -15.61 -19.06
N ASP A 72 13.94 -14.79 -18.96
CA ASP A 72 13.90 -13.39 -19.42
C ASP A 72 13.66 -13.32 -20.95
N PRO A 73 14.46 -13.97 -21.82
CA PRO A 73 14.16 -14.10 -23.25
C PRO A 73 12.75 -14.59 -23.57
N LEU A 74 12.24 -15.60 -22.85
CA LEU A 74 10.90 -16.13 -23.03
C LEU A 74 9.83 -15.06 -22.78
N PHE A 75 9.95 -14.32 -21.69
CA PHE A 75 8.99 -13.26 -21.35
C PHE A 75 9.16 -12.01 -22.23
N GLU A 76 10.36 -11.67 -22.67
CA GLU A 76 10.56 -10.62 -23.69
C GLU A 76 9.85 -10.98 -25.00
N ILE A 77 10.01 -12.22 -25.47
CA ILE A 77 9.32 -12.73 -26.66
C ILE A 77 7.80 -12.66 -26.50
N ILE A 78 7.26 -13.11 -25.36
CA ILE A 78 5.81 -13.17 -25.13
C ILE A 78 5.21 -11.78 -24.86
N LEU A 79 5.88 -10.92 -24.11
CA LEU A 79 5.32 -9.64 -23.68
C LEU A 79 5.66 -8.48 -24.62
N VAL A 80 6.77 -8.53 -25.33
CA VAL A 80 7.18 -7.45 -26.24
C VAL A 80 7.59 -7.93 -27.62
N GLY A 81 7.47 -9.22 -27.92
CA GLY A 81 7.56 -9.73 -29.28
C GLY A 81 8.96 -10.09 -29.76
N GLY A 82 10.01 -9.88 -28.98
CA GLY A 82 11.38 -10.17 -29.40
C GLY A 82 12.41 -9.96 -28.29
N LEU A 83 13.64 -10.39 -28.54
CA LEU A 83 14.75 -10.27 -27.59
C LEU A 83 15.21 -8.82 -27.45
N LEU A 84 15.50 -8.41 -26.22
CA LEU A 84 16.01 -7.08 -25.91
C LEU A 84 17.51 -7.09 -25.65
N GLN A 85 18.19 -6.05 -26.10
CA GLN A 85 19.56 -5.72 -25.68
C GLN A 85 19.52 -4.83 -24.42
N PRO A 86 20.64 -4.75 -23.66
CA PRO A 86 20.77 -3.78 -22.58
C PRO A 86 20.36 -2.38 -23.05
N GLY A 87 19.49 -1.72 -22.28
CA GLY A 87 18.90 -0.44 -22.67
C GLY A 87 17.50 -0.55 -23.28
N GLY A 88 16.98 -1.75 -23.56
CA GLY A 88 15.56 -1.98 -23.90
C GLY A 88 15.19 -1.78 -25.37
N SER A 89 16.18 -1.78 -26.27
CA SER A 89 15.92 -1.86 -27.72
C SER A 89 15.92 -3.32 -28.15
N TYR A 90 15.31 -3.65 -29.28
CA TYR A 90 15.42 -5.00 -29.85
C TYR A 90 16.86 -5.30 -30.28
N ILE A 91 17.21 -6.57 -30.29
CA ILE A 91 18.41 -7.06 -30.98
C ILE A 91 18.21 -6.84 -32.49
N ASP A 92 19.19 -6.21 -33.14
CA ASP A 92 19.19 -5.97 -34.58
C ASP A 92 19.79 -7.19 -35.31
N ASP A 93 19.01 -8.25 -35.41
CA ASP A 93 19.38 -9.49 -36.11
C ASP A 93 18.39 -9.91 -37.20
N GLY A 94 17.46 -9.02 -37.56
CA GLY A 94 16.48 -9.23 -38.62
C GLY A 94 15.41 -10.29 -38.31
N ALA A 95 15.32 -10.77 -37.07
CA ALA A 95 14.29 -11.74 -36.69
C ALA A 95 12.89 -11.11 -36.72
N PRO A 96 11.86 -11.86 -37.16
CA PRO A 96 10.48 -11.38 -37.12
C PRO A 96 9.98 -11.23 -35.68
N ILE A 97 8.89 -10.49 -35.52
CA ILE A 97 8.15 -10.43 -34.26
C ILE A 97 7.59 -11.84 -33.94
N SER A 98 7.56 -12.18 -32.66
CA SER A 98 6.97 -13.42 -32.15
C SER A 98 5.57 -13.67 -32.73
N PRO A 99 5.27 -14.89 -33.22
CA PRO A 99 3.90 -15.29 -33.57
C PRO A 99 2.93 -15.15 -32.40
N PHE A 100 3.43 -15.26 -31.16
CA PHE A 100 2.66 -15.01 -29.95
C PHE A 100 3.27 -13.89 -29.13
N THR A 101 2.64 -12.72 -29.16
CA THR A 101 2.94 -11.63 -28.22
C THR A 101 1.72 -10.77 -27.94
N ILE A 102 1.63 -10.16 -26.74
CA ILE A 102 0.55 -9.21 -26.42
C ILE A 102 0.48 -8.03 -27.40
N PHE A 103 1.57 -7.70 -28.10
CA PHE A 103 1.57 -6.65 -29.12
C PHE A 103 0.75 -6.99 -30.36
N ASN A 104 0.45 -8.28 -30.59
CA ASN A 104 -0.43 -8.74 -31.67
C ASN A 104 -1.92 -8.48 -31.35
N ALA A 105 -2.27 -8.08 -30.12
CA ALA A 105 -3.63 -7.62 -29.83
C ALA A 105 -4.01 -6.41 -30.71
N LYS A 106 -5.29 -6.22 -31.00
CA LYS A 106 -5.76 -5.09 -31.82
C LYS A 106 -5.44 -3.72 -31.22
N ASP A 107 -5.53 -2.69 -32.04
CA ASP A 107 -5.41 -1.28 -31.66
C ASP A 107 -6.74 -0.57 -31.99
N PRO A 108 -7.41 0.15 -31.05
CA PRO A 108 -7.02 0.38 -29.66
C PRO A 108 -7.00 -0.89 -28.81
N ALA A 109 -6.11 -0.91 -27.82
CA ALA A 109 -5.97 -2.01 -26.89
C ALA A 109 -7.27 -2.27 -26.12
N ASP A 110 -7.69 -3.53 -26.08
CA ASP A 110 -8.91 -3.99 -25.41
C ASP A 110 -8.55 -4.98 -24.30
N VAL A 111 -9.04 -4.73 -23.09
CA VAL A 111 -8.70 -5.52 -21.91
C VAL A 111 -9.19 -6.96 -22.05
N GLU A 112 -10.38 -7.17 -22.62
CA GLU A 112 -10.94 -8.51 -22.84
C GLU A 112 -10.13 -9.34 -23.84
N GLU A 113 -9.49 -8.68 -24.80
CA GLU A 113 -8.58 -9.35 -25.72
C GLU A 113 -7.25 -9.69 -25.07
N LEU A 114 -6.66 -8.75 -24.32
CA LEU A 114 -5.41 -8.99 -23.59
C LEU A 114 -5.56 -10.09 -22.55
N LYS A 115 -6.73 -10.24 -21.92
CA LYS A 115 -7.03 -11.38 -21.02
C LYS A 115 -6.78 -12.73 -21.69
N LYS A 116 -7.05 -12.88 -22.98
CA LYS A 116 -6.80 -14.13 -23.71
C LYS A 116 -5.31 -14.45 -23.76
N TYR A 117 -4.47 -13.45 -24.02
CA TYR A 117 -3.01 -13.60 -23.96
C TYR A 117 -2.55 -13.93 -22.53
N ILE A 118 -3.05 -13.20 -21.53
CA ILE A 118 -2.69 -13.45 -20.12
C ILE A 118 -3.12 -14.85 -19.66
N GLU A 119 -4.24 -15.37 -20.15
CA GLU A 119 -4.68 -16.73 -19.84
C GLU A 119 -3.74 -17.80 -20.42
N VAL A 120 -3.15 -17.57 -21.59
CA VAL A 120 -2.06 -18.44 -22.11
C VAL A 120 -0.86 -18.41 -21.16
N LEU A 121 -0.42 -17.23 -20.71
CA LEU A 121 0.67 -17.11 -19.72
C LEU A 121 0.31 -17.79 -18.39
N ASN A 122 -0.93 -17.64 -17.92
CA ASN A 122 -1.44 -18.26 -16.70
C ASN A 122 -1.35 -19.80 -16.78
N LYS A 123 -1.89 -20.38 -17.85
CA LYS A 123 -1.82 -21.83 -18.11
C LYS A 123 -0.36 -22.32 -18.20
N LEU A 124 0.51 -21.53 -18.86
CA LEU A 124 1.94 -21.84 -18.97
C LEU A 124 2.64 -21.83 -17.60
N ILE A 125 2.44 -20.79 -16.80
CA ILE A 125 3.03 -20.65 -15.46
C ILE A 125 2.46 -21.68 -14.50
N ARG A 126 1.17 -22.05 -14.61
CA ARG A 126 0.58 -23.14 -13.83
C ARG A 126 1.28 -24.47 -14.12
N ARG A 127 1.67 -24.72 -15.38
CA ARG A 127 2.43 -25.92 -15.76
C ARG A 127 3.89 -25.84 -15.34
N TYR A 128 4.52 -24.68 -15.47
CA TYR A 128 5.92 -24.43 -15.16
C TYR A 128 6.05 -23.37 -14.06
N LYS A 129 5.64 -23.74 -12.83
CA LYS A 129 5.53 -22.80 -11.70
C LYS A 129 6.82 -22.04 -11.38
N TYR A 130 7.98 -22.63 -11.71
CA TYR A 130 9.30 -21.99 -11.56
C TYR A 130 9.48 -20.72 -12.42
N LEU A 131 8.64 -20.49 -13.44
CA LEU A 131 8.67 -19.29 -14.29
C LEU A 131 8.10 -18.05 -13.62
N GLN A 132 7.27 -18.21 -12.58
CA GLN A 132 6.61 -17.07 -11.94
C GLN A 132 7.62 -16.12 -11.27
N LYS A 133 8.63 -16.67 -10.59
CA LYS A 133 9.63 -15.87 -9.89
C LYS A 133 10.50 -15.05 -10.87
N PRO A 134 11.04 -15.60 -11.96
CA PRO A 134 11.70 -14.79 -13.01
C PRO A 134 10.78 -13.72 -13.61
N LEU A 135 9.50 -14.03 -13.87
CA LEU A 135 8.55 -13.03 -14.37
C LEU A 135 8.52 -11.78 -13.47
N GLU A 136 8.32 -11.98 -12.15
CA GLU A 136 8.16 -10.87 -11.21
C GLU A 136 9.49 -10.21 -10.80
N THR A 137 10.59 -10.94 -10.75
CA THR A 137 11.87 -10.42 -10.21
C THR A 137 12.81 -9.85 -11.25
N THR A 138 12.74 -10.33 -12.50
CA THR A 138 13.70 -9.95 -13.56
C THR A 138 12.99 -9.46 -14.81
N ALA A 139 12.19 -10.29 -15.48
CA ALA A 139 11.67 -9.99 -16.81
C ALA A 139 10.72 -8.78 -16.83
N LEU A 140 9.66 -8.79 -16.03
CA LEU A 140 8.66 -7.71 -16.04
C LEU A 140 9.25 -6.37 -15.54
N PRO A 141 10.02 -6.31 -14.43
CA PRO A 141 10.75 -5.09 -14.06
C PRO A 141 11.73 -4.62 -15.14
N GLY A 142 12.40 -5.57 -15.80
CA GLY A 142 13.36 -5.34 -16.87
C GLY A 142 12.76 -4.71 -18.12
N ILE A 143 11.52 -5.09 -18.45
CA ILE A 143 10.72 -4.52 -19.53
C ILE A 143 10.17 -3.15 -19.11
N LEU A 144 9.52 -3.05 -17.93
CA LEU A 144 8.86 -1.83 -17.46
C LEU A 144 9.81 -0.64 -17.30
N GLN A 145 11.07 -0.84 -16.89
CA GLN A 145 12.05 0.24 -16.80
C GLN A 145 12.34 0.95 -18.14
N TYR A 146 12.05 0.29 -19.28
CA TYR A 146 12.24 0.83 -20.62
C TYR A 146 10.93 1.16 -21.32
N ILE A 147 9.81 1.20 -20.58
CA ILE A 147 8.47 1.34 -21.16
C ILE A 147 8.33 2.54 -22.12
N HIS A 148 9.06 3.63 -21.86
CA HIS A 148 9.09 4.83 -22.69
C HIS A 148 9.58 4.62 -24.14
N ARG A 149 10.25 3.50 -24.45
CA ARG A 149 10.80 3.22 -25.79
C ARG A 149 9.78 2.69 -26.78
N TRP A 150 8.71 2.08 -26.30
CA TRP A 150 7.67 1.52 -27.16
C TRP A 150 6.65 2.58 -27.58
N SER A 151 5.93 2.31 -28.68
CA SER A 151 4.88 3.20 -29.17
C SER A 151 3.76 3.39 -28.14
N PRO A 152 2.96 4.46 -28.21
CA PRO A 152 1.80 4.64 -27.33
C PRO A 152 0.90 3.40 -27.24
N ALA A 153 0.51 2.82 -28.36
CA ALA A 153 -0.33 1.61 -28.40
C ALA A 153 0.34 0.40 -27.72
N GLN A 154 1.65 0.21 -27.90
CA GLN A 154 2.41 -0.87 -27.25
C GLN A 154 2.52 -0.64 -25.74
N LYS A 155 2.76 0.60 -25.31
CA LYS A 155 2.79 0.97 -23.88
C LYS A 155 1.47 0.68 -23.20
N ASP A 156 0.35 1.02 -23.85
CA ASP A 156 -0.99 0.76 -23.32
C ASP A 156 -1.22 -0.74 -23.16
N LYS A 157 -0.90 -1.55 -24.18
CA LYS A 157 -1.00 -3.03 -24.11
C LYS A 157 -0.16 -3.61 -22.97
N LEU A 158 1.09 -3.15 -22.81
CA LEU A 158 1.97 -3.62 -21.75
C LEU A 158 1.50 -3.20 -20.35
N ALA A 159 0.99 -1.98 -20.20
CA ALA A 159 0.42 -1.49 -18.95
C ALA A 159 -0.84 -2.26 -18.56
N MET A 160 -1.76 -2.48 -19.52
CA MET A 160 -2.96 -3.30 -19.30
C MET A 160 -2.61 -4.74 -18.93
N ALA A 161 -1.68 -5.36 -19.67
CA ALA A 161 -1.18 -6.71 -19.38
C ALA A 161 -0.55 -6.79 -17.98
N THR A 162 0.20 -5.79 -17.56
CA THR A 162 0.78 -5.72 -16.21
C THR A 162 -0.31 -5.66 -15.13
N GLY A 163 -1.36 -4.86 -15.34
CA GLY A 163 -2.53 -4.81 -14.44
C GLY A 163 -3.21 -6.16 -14.30
N LEU A 164 -3.43 -6.87 -15.41
CA LEU A 164 -4.04 -8.21 -15.43
C LEU A 164 -3.16 -9.27 -14.75
N LEU A 165 -1.83 -9.27 -15.02
CA LEU A 165 -0.87 -10.17 -14.37
C LEU A 165 -0.87 -9.98 -12.85
N MET A 166 -0.95 -8.73 -12.38
CA MET A 166 -1.05 -8.43 -10.95
C MET A 166 -2.40 -8.85 -10.35
N ALA A 167 -3.51 -8.58 -11.05
CA ALA A 167 -4.85 -8.91 -10.60
C ALA A 167 -5.06 -10.43 -10.44
N GLN A 168 -4.43 -11.24 -11.29
CA GLN A 168 -4.46 -12.71 -11.22
C GLN A 168 -3.40 -13.30 -10.28
N GLY A 169 -2.58 -12.47 -9.63
CA GLY A 169 -1.51 -12.92 -8.73
C GLY A 169 -0.36 -13.64 -9.44
N LEU A 170 -0.18 -13.40 -10.75
CA LEU A 170 0.95 -13.90 -11.53
C LEU A 170 2.22 -13.06 -11.31
N ALA A 171 2.07 -11.76 -11.03
CA ALA A 171 3.15 -10.86 -10.64
C ALA A 171 2.81 -10.08 -9.37
N SER A 172 3.79 -9.91 -8.48
CA SER A 172 3.70 -9.00 -7.33
C SER A 172 3.69 -7.52 -7.76
N ALA A 173 3.07 -6.64 -6.97
CA ALA A 173 3.14 -5.19 -7.20
C ALA A 173 4.55 -4.59 -7.07
N SER A 174 5.53 -5.34 -6.56
CA SER A 174 6.94 -4.91 -6.51
C SER A 174 7.50 -4.59 -7.90
N VAL A 175 6.93 -5.14 -8.98
CA VAL A 175 7.35 -4.82 -10.36
C VAL A 175 7.17 -3.33 -10.69
N LEU A 176 6.22 -2.65 -10.03
CA LEU A 176 5.95 -1.23 -10.23
C LEU A 176 7.11 -0.33 -9.76
N GLN A 177 8.00 -0.81 -8.89
CA GLN A 177 9.19 -0.05 -8.46
C GLN A 177 10.09 0.32 -9.65
N SER A 178 10.06 -0.46 -10.74
CA SER A 178 10.79 -0.12 -11.97
C SER A 178 10.33 1.19 -12.61
N LEU A 179 9.09 1.62 -12.34
CA LEU A 179 8.51 2.85 -12.87
C LEU A 179 8.89 4.10 -12.07
N THR A 180 9.47 3.97 -10.87
CA THR A 180 9.90 5.13 -10.06
C THR A 180 11.31 5.63 -10.43
N LYS A 181 11.91 5.09 -11.49
CA LYS A 181 13.21 5.54 -12.00
C LYS A 181 13.12 6.97 -12.54
N GLU A 182 14.19 7.74 -12.35
CA GLU A 182 14.23 9.18 -12.64
C GLU A 182 13.82 9.53 -14.09
N HIS A 183 14.23 8.72 -15.07
CA HIS A 183 13.90 8.95 -16.48
C HIS A 183 12.44 8.66 -16.83
N LEU A 184 11.70 7.92 -15.99
CA LEU A 184 10.28 7.61 -16.18
C LEU A 184 9.37 8.55 -15.38
N ILE A 185 9.81 9.04 -14.23
CA ILE A 185 9.02 10.03 -13.48
C ILE A 185 9.01 11.39 -14.18
N LYS A 186 10.04 11.70 -14.98
CA LYS A 186 10.05 12.88 -15.86
C LYS A 186 8.96 12.73 -16.94
N ASN A 187 8.33 13.84 -17.32
CA ASN A 187 7.28 13.90 -18.35
C ASN A 187 6.06 13.01 -18.10
N ASP A 188 5.74 12.72 -16.82
CA ASP A 188 4.55 11.98 -16.40
C ASP A 188 4.44 10.54 -16.96
N VAL A 189 5.51 9.95 -17.52
CA VAL A 189 5.45 8.60 -18.13
C VAL A 189 5.05 7.55 -17.10
N SER A 190 5.69 7.59 -15.93
CA SER A 190 5.46 6.66 -14.82
C SER A 190 4.01 6.66 -14.34
N ILE A 191 3.46 7.84 -14.01
CA ILE A 191 2.08 7.96 -13.53
C ILE A 191 1.05 7.61 -14.60
N ASN A 192 1.29 7.95 -15.87
CA ASN A 192 0.39 7.59 -16.97
C ASN A 192 0.32 6.07 -17.17
N VAL A 193 1.47 5.39 -17.13
CA VAL A 193 1.53 3.92 -17.15
C VAL A 193 0.82 3.33 -15.93
N LEU A 194 1.11 3.83 -14.73
CA LEU A 194 0.49 3.35 -13.49
C LEU A 194 -1.04 3.47 -13.55
N THR A 195 -1.55 4.54 -14.15
CA THR A 195 -2.99 4.78 -14.33
C THR A 195 -3.65 3.69 -15.16
N ILE A 196 -3.01 3.28 -16.26
CA ILE A 196 -3.54 2.21 -17.12
C ILE A 196 -3.46 0.86 -16.38
N ILE A 197 -2.35 0.58 -15.68
CA ILE A 197 -2.20 -0.62 -14.84
C ILE A 197 -3.35 -0.70 -13.81
N PHE A 198 -3.59 0.38 -13.07
CA PHE A 198 -4.66 0.42 -12.06
C PHE A 198 -6.05 0.31 -12.66
N ARG A 199 -6.30 0.93 -13.82
CA ARG A 199 -7.57 0.77 -14.53
C ARG A 199 -7.81 -0.70 -14.88
N SER A 200 -6.86 -1.36 -15.52
CA SER A 200 -6.99 -2.78 -15.89
C SER A 200 -7.09 -3.70 -14.68
N TYR A 201 -6.39 -3.38 -13.59
CA TYR A 201 -6.49 -4.12 -12.35
C TYR A 201 -7.89 -4.01 -11.73
N LEU A 202 -8.46 -2.80 -11.69
CA LEU A 202 -9.75 -2.51 -11.05
C LEU A 202 -10.96 -3.00 -11.85
N LEU A 203 -10.76 -3.42 -13.10
CA LEU A 203 -11.77 -4.18 -13.86
C LEU A 203 -11.95 -5.61 -13.30
N GLU A 204 -10.90 -6.17 -12.70
CA GLU A 204 -10.90 -7.55 -12.20
C GLU A 204 -11.08 -7.65 -10.68
N GLN A 205 -10.64 -6.63 -9.95
CA GLN A 205 -10.47 -6.68 -8.50
C GLN A 205 -10.92 -5.39 -7.82
N SER A 206 -11.33 -5.48 -6.56
CA SER A 206 -11.75 -4.31 -5.79
C SER A 206 -10.58 -3.41 -5.40
N MET A 207 -10.90 -2.17 -5.00
CA MET A 207 -9.91 -1.23 -4.45
C MET A 207 -9.24 -1.77 -3.17
N ASP A 208 -9.97 -2.51 -2.34
CA ASP A 208 -9.41 -3.16 -1.15
C ASP A 208 -8.36 -4.20 -1.51
N HIS A 209 -8.62 -4.99 -2.56
CA HIS A 209 -7.68 -5.97 -3.06
C HIS A 209 -6.43 -5.30 -3.68
N LEU A 210 -6.62 -4.21 -4.43
CA LEU A 210 -5.50 -3.39 -4.95
C LEU A 210 -4.66 -2.82 -3.80
N SER A 211 -5.29 -2.21 -2.79
CA SER A 211 -4.65 -1.66 -1.59
C SER A 211 -3.79 -2.72 -0.87
N ALA A 212 -4.35 -3.92 -0.65
CA ALA A 212 -3.63 -5.03 -0.04
C ALA A 212 -2.45 -5.50 -0.90
N THR A 213 -2.63 -5.54 -2.22
CA THR A 213 -1.61 -5.95 -3.19
C THR A 213 -0.45 -4.96 -3.24
N LEU A 214 -0.73 -3.65 -3.26
CA LEU A 214 0.28 -2.59 -3.19
C LEU A 214 1.08 -2.67 -1.88
N LYS A 215 0.39 -2.86 -0.74
CA LYS A 215 1.04 -3.03 0.56
C LYS A 215 1.99 -4.23 0.58
N LYS A 216 1.56 -5.39 0.07
CA LYS A 216 2.38 -6.61 -0.02
C LYS A 216 3.59 -6.44 -0.96
N GLY A 217 3.41 -5.73 -2.08
CA GLY A 217 4.49 -5.43 -3.02
C GLY A 217 5.43 -4.28 -2.60
N GLY A 218 5.23 -3.70 -1.42
CA GLY A 218 6.06 -2.61 -0.91
C GLY A 218 5.82 -1.25 -1.56
N ILE A 219 4.73 -1.08 -2.32
CA ILE A 219 4.35 0.20 -2.93
C ILE A 219 3.59 1.02 -1.88
N ARG A 220 4.33 1.79 -1.08
CA ARG A 220 3.79 2.56 0.05
C ARG A 220 3.41 3.99 -0.31
N ASP A 221 4.22 4.60 -1.17
CA ASP A 221 4.09 5.97 -1.62
C ASP A 221 3.77 6.02 -3.11
N LEU A 222 2.57 6.52 -3.44
CA LEU A 222 2.14 6.71 -4.82
C LEU A 222 2.69 8.02 -5.42
N LEU A 223 3.11 8.98 -4.61
CA LEU A 223 3.70 10.23 -5.10
C LEU A 223 5.06 9.98 -5.75
N ALA A 224 5.76 8.90 -5.38
CA ALA A 224 7.00 8.46 -6.02
C ALA A 224 6.89 8.17 -7.54
N PHE A 225 5.68 8.06 -8.10
CA PHE A 225 5.45 7.88 -9.53
C PHE A 225 5.23 9.22 -10.27
N PHE A 226 5.08 10.32 -9.54
CA PHE A 226 4.95 11.67 -10.09
C PHE A 226 6.33 12.35 -10.24
N PRO A 227 6.48 13.29 -11.18
CA PRO A 227 7.63 14.19 -11.21
C PRO A 227 7.83 14.88 -9.86
N ALA A 228 9.08 15.13 -9.47
CA ALA A 228 9.43 15.73 -8.17
C ALA A 228 8.67 17.03 -7.84
N ASN A 229 8.39 17.85 -8.85
CA ASN A 229 7.65 19.12 -8.71
C ASN A 229 6.12 18.96 -8.67
N LYS A 230 5.59 17.73 -8.66
CA LYS A 230 4.16 17.41 -8.60
C LYS A 230 3.82 16.39 -7.50
N GLN A 231 4.72 16.15 -6.56
CA GLN A 231 4.54 15.18 -5.48
C GLN A 231 3.70 15.76 -4.34
N GLU A 232 2.45 16.05 -4.63
CA GLU A 232 1.48 16.60 -3.69
C GLU A 232 0.19 15.77 -3.69
N ALA A 233 -0.44 15.61 -2.53
CA ALA A 233 -1.67 14.83 -2.40
C ALA A 233 -2.78 15.30 -3.36
N LYS A 234 -2.94 16.63 -3.48
CA LYS A 234 -3.91 17.25 -4.40
C LYS A 234 -3.65 16.89 -5.86
N MET A 235 -2.38 16.86 -6.28
CA MET A 235 -2.02 16.48 -7.66
C MET A 235 -2.39 15.03 -7.95
N LEU A 236 -2.20 14.12 -6.99
CA LEU A 236 -2.61 12.73 -7.12
C LEU A 236 -4.13 12.60 -7.22
N GLU A 237 -4.86 13.27 -6.34
CA GLU A 237 -6.33 13.24 -6.34
C GLU A 237 -6.89 13.77 -7.66
N ASP A 238 -6.42 14.94 -8.11
CA ASP A 238 -6.85 15.55 -9.37
C ASP A 238 -6.52 14.66 -10.57
N HIS A 239 -5.33 14.03 -10.59
CA HIS A 239 -4.91 13.13 -11.65
C HIS A 239 -5.87 11.94 -11.78
N PHE A 240 -6.13 11.21 -10.70
CA PHE A 240 -6.97 10.01 -10.75
C PHE A 240 -8.45 10.35 -10.97
N ARG A 241 -8.95 11.50 -10.49
CA ARG A 241 -10.30 11.96 -10.84
C ARG A 241 -10.43 12.29 -12.33
N LYS A 242 -9.46 13.00 -12.91
CA LYS A 242 -9.42 13.29 -14.36
C LYS A 242 -9.29 12.02 -15.20
N ALA A 243 -8.60 11.02 -14.67
CA ALA A 243 -8.49 9.71 -15.28
C ALA A 243 -9.71 8.80 -15.02
N ASP A 244 -10.84 9.29 -14.48
CA ASP A 244 -12.02 8.46 -14.22
C ASP A 244 -11.74 7.25 -13.30
N LEU A 245 -10.91 7.49 -12.27
CA LEU A 245 -10.59 6.54 -11.20
C LEU A 245 -10.77 7.20 -9.82
N PRO A 246 -11.95 7.79 -9.51
CA PRO A 246 -12.17 8.51 -8.26
C PRO A 246 -11.96 7.63 -7.02
N GLN A 247 -12.20 6.32 -7.11
CA GLN A 247 -11.96 5.39 -5.99
C GLN A 247 -10.50 5.40 -5.51
N ILE A 248 -9.53 5.66 -6.38
CA ILE A 248 -8.10 5.71 -6.00
C ILE A 248 -7.80 7.02 -5.26
N ALA A 249 -8.34 8.14 -5.76
CA ALA A 249 -8.21 9.44 -5.12
C ALA A 249 -8.81 9.42 -3.70
N GLU A 250 -10.02 8.88 -3.56
CA GLU A 250 -10.73 8.79 -2.28
C GLU A 250 -10.04 7.84 -1.30
N TRP A 251 -9.57 6.69 -1.79
CA TRP A 251 -8.77 5.76 -0.98
C TRP A 251 -7.47 6.43 -0.48
N TYR A 252 -6.77 7.16 -1.35
CA TYR A 252 -5.53 7.83 -0.99
C TYR A 252 -5.79 8.96 0.01
N ALA A 253 -6.79 9.80 -0.21
CA ALA A 253 -7.18 10.87 0.71
C ALA A 253 -7.53 10.30 2.11
N LYS A 254 -8.34 9.24 2.17
CA LYS A 254 -8.67 8.56 3.43
C LYS A 254 -7.42 7.99 4.12
N LYS A 255 -6.48 7.42 3.35
CA LYS A 255 -5.22 6.90 3.88
C LYS A 255 -4.34 8.01 4.44
N GLN A 256 -4.16 9.12 3.72
CA GLN A 256 -3.40 10.28 4.20
C GLN A 256 -4.03 10.85 5.47
N TYR A 257 -5.35 11.00 5.47
CA TYR A 257 -6.08 11.49 6.61
C TYR A 257 -5.88 10.61 7.85
N ALA A 258 -5.94 9.28 7.71
CA ALA A 258 -5.66 8.35 8.80
C ALA A 258 -4.19 8.42 9.28
N MET A 259 -3.23 8.61 8.36
CA MET A 259 -1.81 8.74 8.71
C MET A 259 -1.53 10.01 9.51
N ILE A 260 -2.15 11.14 9.15
CA ILE A 260 -1.98 12.39 9.89
C ILE A 260 -2.54 12.24 11.32
N LYS A 261 -3.72 11.64 11.47
CA LYS A 261 -4.28 11.36 12.81
C LYS A 261 -3.38 10.49 13.67
N ASP A 262 -2.89 9.38 13.11
CA ASP A 262 -1.97 8.47 13.80
C ASP A 262 -0.65 9.16 14.19
N ALA A 263 -0.14 10.05 13.33
CA ALA A 263 1.05 10.85 13.62
C ALA A 263 0.83 11.80 14.80
N ILE A 264 -0.27 12.57 14.80
CA ILE A 264 -0.61 13.46 15.91
C ILE A 264 -0.79 12.68 17.21
N MET A 265 -1.52 11.57 17.18
CA MET A 265 -1.73 10.73 18.37
C MET A 265 -0.40 10.24 18.97
N LYS A 266 0.52 9.75 18.12
CA LYS A 266 1.84 9.27 18.56
C LYS A 266 2.74 10.39 19.06
N GLU A 267 2.70 11.55 18.43
CA GLU A 267 3.49 12.69 18.86
C GLU A 267 3.02 13.22 20.21
N VAL A 268 1.70 13.36 20.42
CA VAL A 268 1.13 13.71 21.73
C VAL A 268 1.55 12.70 22.79
N GLN A 269 1.41 11.40 22.51
CA GLN A 269 1.82 10.35 23.44
C GLN A 269 3.31 10.50 23.81
N ALA A 270 4.18 10.65 22.82
CA ALA A 270 5.62 10.77 23.05
C ALA A 270 5.99 12.03 23.86
N LEU A 271 5.35 13.17 23.58
CA LEU A 271 5.59 14.41 24.33
C LEU A 271 5.16 14.27 25.79
N VAL A 272 4.04 13.60 26.07
CA VAL A 272 3.61 13.35 27.46
C VAL A 272 4.53 12.35 28.17
N GLU A 273 4.95 11.28 27.49
CA GLU A 273 5.89 10.29 28.05
C GLU A 273 7.27 10.89 28.35
N HIS A 274 7.68 11.93 27.62
CA HIS A 274 8.88 12.70 27.88
C HIS A 274 8.69 13.82 28.92
N GLU A 275 7.50 13.91 29.53
CA GLU A 275 7.16 14.93 30.53
C GLU A 275 7.34 16.37 30.02
N GLU A 276 7.10 16.60 28.73
CA GLU A 276 7.19 17.93 28.14
C GLU A 276 6.13 18.88 28.76
N PRO A 277 6.45 20.17 28.97
CA PRO A 277 5.51 21.12 29.55
C PRO A 277 4.23 21.26 28.70
N PRO A 278 3.03 21.39 29.32
CA PRO A 278 1.77 21.53 28.58
C PRO A 278 1.78 22.63 27.52
N GLU A 279 2.45 23.76 27.79
CA GLU A 279 2.55 24.89 26.86
C GLU A 279 3.30 24.52 25.58
N GLN A 280 4.33 23.69 25.69
CA GLN A 280 5.09 23.18 24.55
C GLN A 280 4.25 22.21 23.72
N ILE A 281 3.52 21.31 24.38
CA ILE A 281 2.61 20.36 23.71
C ILE A 281 1.53 21.13 22.94
N VAL A 282 0.92 22.14 23.56
CA VAL A 282 -0.07 23.02 22.92
C VAL A 282 0.53 23.75 21.72
N SER A 283 1.77 24.24 21.82
CA SER A 283 2.45 24.90 20.70
C SER A 283 2.65 23.97 19.51
N VAL A 284 3.06 22.72 19.75
CA VAL A 284 3.22 21.70 18.68
C VAL A 284 1.87 21.37 18.04
N LEU A 285 0.83 21.19 18.85
CA LEU A 285 -0.52 20.88 18.36
C LEU A 285 -1.15 22.02 17.55
N LYS A 286 -0.91 23.29 17.91
CA LYS A 286 -1.32 24.46 17.10
C LYS A 286 -0.60 24.49 15.75
N ALA A 287 0.68 24.14 15.69
CA ALA A 287 1.40 24.02 14.43
C ALA A 287 0.79 22.93 13.52
N HIS A 288 0.35 21.79 14.10
CA HIS A 288 -0.41 20.77 13.36
C HIS A 288 -1.75 21.26 12.83
N GLN A 289 -2.49 22.03 13.65
CA GLN A 289 -3.77 22.62 13.26
C GLN A 289 -3.62 23.60 12.07
N GLU A 290 -2.51 24.33 12.01
CA GLU A 290 -2.20 25.23 10.89
C GLU A 290 -1.68 24.49 9.64
N ALA A 291 -0.88 23.44 9.84
CA ALA A 291 -0.23 22.70 8.76
C ALA A 291 -1.14 21.69 8.05
N HIS A 292 -2.18 21.19 8.73
CA HIS A 292 -3.03 20.12 8.22
C HIS A 292 -4.51 20.51 8.24
N PRO A 293 -5.29 20.24 7.17
CA PRO A 293 -6.72 20.50 7.12
C PRO A 293 -7.51 19.44 7.89
N ILE A 294 -7.30 19.35 9.21
CA ILE A 294 -8.06 18.48 10.11
C ILE A 294 -9.14 19.32 10.78
N PRO A 295 -10.42 18.90 10.74
CA PRO A 295 -11.47 19.58 11.48
C PRO A 295 -11.18 19.61 12.99
N ASP A 296 -11.45 20.72 13.68
CA ASP A 296 -11.19 20.84 15.12
C ASP A 296 -11.81 19.70 15.97
N PRO A 297 -13.05 19.21 15.69
CA PRO A 297 -13.62 18.06 16.39
C PRO A 297 -12.85 16.74 16.21
N GLU A 298 -12.14 16.61 15.08
CA GLU A 298 -11.29 15.46 14.78
C GLU A 298 -9.92 15.60 15.47
N LEU A 299 -9.39 16.83 15.52
CA LEU A 299 -8.15 17.15 16.22
C LEU A 299 -8.28 16.90 17.72
N ILE A 300 -9.34 17.39 18.38
CA ILE A 300 -9.55 17.17 19.82
C ILE A 300 -9.66 15.68 20.16
N ALA A 301 -10.24 14.87 19.26
CA ALA A 301 -10.29 13.42 19.39
C ALA A 301 -8.89 12.79 19.33
N CYS A 302 -8.03 13.24 18.41
CA CYS A 302 -6.65 12.76 18.30
C CYS A 302 -5.82 13.13 19.54
N ILE A 303 -5.99 14.36 20.04
CA ILE A 303 -5.33 14.84 21.26
C ILE A 303 -5.72 13.95 22.44
N TRP A 304 -7.02 13.76 22.69
CA TRP A 304 -7.48 12.87 23.76
C TRP A 304 -6.88 11.47 23.64
N GLN A 305 -6.91 10.88 22.43
CA GLN A 305 -6.39 9.52 22.23
C GLN A 305 -4.89 9.43 22.47
N GLY A 306 -4.10 10.45 22.08
CA GLY A 306 -2.67 10.51 22.40
C GLY A 306 -2.43 10.61 23.90
N LEU A 307 -3.13 11.52 24.59
CA LEU A 307 -3.02 11.73 26.03
C LEU A 307 -3.40 10.48 26.83
N ILE A 308 -4.51 9.84 26.50
CA ILE A 308 -4.99 8.69 27.26
C ILE A 308 -4.12 7.44 27.01
N SER A 309 -3.47 7.35 25.84
CA SER A 309 -2.55 6.25 25.50
C SER A 309 -1.25 6.30 26.30
N SER A 310 -0.86 7.46 26.85
CA SER A 310 0.32 7.59 27.71
C SER A 310 0.05 7.22 29.18
N VAL A 311 -1.19 6.87 29.54
CA VAL A 311 -1.54 6.53 30.93
C VAL A 311 -1.17 5.09 31.26
N ASP A 312 -0.35 4.91 32.29
CA ASP A 312 -0.11 3.58 32.87
C ASP A 312 -1.27 3.17 33.78
N TRP A 313 -2.04 2.18 33.31
CA TRP A 313 -3.16 1.60 34.05
C TRP A 313 -2.78 0.39 34.93
N SER A 314 -1.52 0.32 35.39
CA SER A 314 -1.02 -0.73 36.29
C SER A 314 -1.48 -0.60 37.75
N ALA A 315 -2.15 0.50 38.10
CA ALA A 315 -2.66 0.74 39.46
C ALA A 315 -3.71 -0.31 39.90
N ARG A 316 -3.91 -0.41 41.21
CA ARG A 316 -4.90 -1.35 41.77
C ARG A 316 -6.31 -1.00 41.33
N PRO A 317 -7.23 -1.97 41.16
CA PRO A 317 -8.59 -1.70 40.68
C PRO A 317 -9.36 -0.63 41.45
N ASP A 318 -9.17 -0.52 42.77
CA ASP A 318 -9.79 0.48 43.64
C ASP A 318 -9.21 1.90 43.47
N GLN A 319 -8.05 2.03 42.83
CA GLN A 319 -7.36 3.30 42.58
C GLN A 319 -7.52 3.82 41.16
N ILE A 320 -7.99 2.98 40.22
CA ILE A 320 -8.08 3.31 38.80
C ILE A 320 -8.97 4.54 38.54
N GLU A 321 -10.10 4.67 39.24
CA GLU A 321 -10.98 5.83 39.10
C GLU A 321 -10.29 7.13 39.53
N GLY A 322 -9.62 7.12 40.69
CA GLY A 322 -8.87 8.29 41.17
C GLY A 322 -7.69 8.66 40.27
N LEU A 323 -6.99 7.64 39.72
CA LEU A 323 -5.94 7.83 38.73
C LEU A 323 -6.49 8.52 37.48
N ALA A 324 -7.61 8.03 36.93
CA ALA A 324 -8.23 8.61 35.74
C ALA A 324 -8.55 10.10 35.93
N LEU A 325 -9.17 10.47 37.05
CA LEU A 325 -9.52 11.86 37.35
C LEU A 325 -8.27 12.76 37.48
N ARG A 326 -7.20 12.23 38.07
CA ARG A 326 -5.94 12.96 38.19
C ARG A 326 -5.29 13.20 36.83
N GLU A 327 -5.21 12.18 35.98
CA GLU A 327 -4.62 12.33 34.64
C GLU A 327 -5.48 13.24 33.75
N VAL A 328 -6.81 13.10 33.76
CA VAL A 328 -7.72 14.04 33.08
C VAL A 328 -7.51 15.48 33.56
N GLY A 329 -7.30 15.68 34.86
CA GLY A 329 -7.00 17.00 35.42
C GLY A 329 -5.71 17.62 34.87
N LYS A 330 -4.70 16.80 34.54
CA LYS A 330 -3.48 17.27 33.84
C LYS A 330 -3.74 17.52 32.36
N PHE A 331 -4.49 16.61 31.72
CA PHE A 331 -4.85 16.71 30.30
C PHE A 331 -5.64 17.96 29.98
N ALA A 332 -6.45 18.46 30.92
CA ALA A 332 -7.21 19.67 30.74
C ALA A 332 -6.35 20.88 30.33
N LEU A 333 -5.11 21.00 30.83
CA LEU A 333 -4.17 22.06 30.44
C LEU A 333 -3.77 22.02 28.96
N ILE A 334 -3.88 20.85 28.34
CA ILE A 334 -3.57 20.62 26.92
C ILE A 334 -4.85 20.67 26.08
N LEU A 335 -5.99 20.23 26.63
CA LEU A 335 -7.28 20.14 25.93
C LEU A 335 -8.00 21.49 25.81
N GLU A 336 -7.99 22.32 26.87
CA GLU A 336 -8.75 23.58 26.94
C GLU A 336 -8.49 24.50 25.73
N PRO A 337 -7.25 24.72 25.26
CA PRO A 337 -6.98 25.60 24.11
C PRO A 337 -7.60 25.15 22.78
N PHE A 338 -8.02 23.88 22.68
CA PHE A 338 -8.64 23.29 21.50
C PHE A 338 -10.17 23.10 21.66
N CYS A 339 -10.71 23.44 22.83
CA CYS A 339 -12.14 23.43 23.12
C CYS A 339 -12.80 24.79 22.80
N SER A 340 -12.47 25.37 21.63
CA SER A 340 -12.85 26.74 21.27
C SER A 340 -14.31 26.91 20.77
N GLY A 341 -15.18 25.92 20.97
CA GLY A 341 -16.60 26.07 20.66
C GLY A 341 -17.45 24.81 20.82
N PRO A 342 -18.79 24.94 20.65
CA PRO A 342 -19.74 23.88 21.04
C PRO A 342 -19.50 22.53 20.35
N LYS A 343 -18.99 22.53 19.12
CA LYS A 343 -18.71 21.30 18.37
C LYS A 343 -17.49 20.54 18.91
N THR A 344 -16.44 21.23 19.33
CA THR A 344 -15.23 20.60 19.88
C THR A 344 -15.48 20.09 21.29
N GLU A 345 -16.21 20.84 22.11
CA GLU A 345 -16.62 20.42 23.45
C GLU A 345 -17.48 19.15 23.41
N VAL A 346 -18.52 19.11 22.58
CA VAL A 346 -19.36 17.90 22.42
C VAL A 346 -18.57 16.74 21.81
N ALA A 347 -17.58 17.03 20.94
CA ALA A 347 -16.69 16.01 20.42
C ALA A 347 -15.78 15.42 21.51
N LEU A 348 -15.23 16.25 22.40
CA LEU A 348 -14.46 15.81 23.56
C LEU A 348 -15.31 14.89 24.45
N ILE A 349 -16.53 15.31 24.82
CA ILE A 349 -17.46 14.49 25.63
C ILE A 349 -17.71 13.13 24.96
N ASN A 350 -17.96 13.13 23.65
CA ASN A 350 -18.22 11.90 22.89
C ASN A 350 -17.02 10.96 22.85
N VAL A 351 -15.80 11.49 22.72
CA VAL A 351 -14.57 10.69 22.70
C VAL A 351 -14.31 10.08 24.09
N VAL A 352 -14.52 10.86 25.16
CA VAL A 352 -14.45 10.36 26.54
C VAL A 352 -15.50 9.27 26.77
N GLN A 353 -16.74 9.47 26.30
CA GLN A 353 -17.84 8.50 26.43
C GLN A 353 -17.47 7.16 25.79
N VAL A 354 -16.98 7.19 24.55
CA VAL A 354 -16.56 5.99 23.83
C VAL A 354 -15.41 5.30 24.55
N TYR A 355 -14.41 6.05 25.02
CA TYR A 355 -13.28 5.49 25.76
C TYR A 355 -13.71 4.83 27.08
N CYS A 356 -14.54 5.50 27.89
CA CYS A 356 -15.09 4.94 29.13
C CYS A 356 -15.98 3.70 28.91
N TYR A 357 -16.59 3.57 27.73
CA TYR A 357 -17.35 2.38 27.37
C TYR A 357 -16.45 1.20 27.00
N GLU A 358 -15.40 1.47 26.23
CA GLU A 358 -14.43 0.46 25.77
C GLU A 358 -13.54 -0.02 26.92
N ASP A 359 -13.14 0.89 27.82
CA ASP A 359 -12.40 0.55 29.03
C ASP A 359 -13.32 0.48 30.26
N THR A 360 -13.80 -0.73 30.53
CA THR A 360 -14.70 -1.01 31.66
C THR A 360 -14.12 -0.65 33.04
N ARG A 361 -12.81 -0.46 33.18
CA ARG A 361 -12.17 -0.09 34.47
C ARG A 361 -12.52 1.33 34.91
N ILE A 362 -12.81 2.22 33.95
CA ILE A 362 -13.11 3.63 34.20
C ILE A 362 -14.53 4.02 33.81
N ILE A 363 -15.40 3.06 33.46
CA ILE A 363 -16.78 3.33 33.05
C ILE A 363 -17.56 4.16 34.08
N LYS A 364 -17.29 3.93 35.39
CA LYS A 364 -17.92 4.65 36.50
C LYS A 364 -17.36 6.06 36.70
N ALA A 365 -16.15 6.33 36.20
CA ALA A 365 -15.49 7.62 36.33
C ALA A 365 -16.12 8.70 35.43
N PHE A 366 -16.87 8.30 34.39
CA PHE A 366 -17.38 9.22 33.37
C PHE A 366 -18.08 10.48 33.91
N PRO A 367 -19.03 10.41 34.86
CA PRO A 367 -19.67 11.62 35.40
C PRO A 367 -18.68 12.55 36.12
N GLN A 368 -17.68 11.98 36.80
CA GLN A 368 -16.66 12.76 37.50
C GLN A 368 -15.65 13.35 36.51
N ILE A 369 -15.33 12.64 35.42
CA ILE A 369 -14.53 13.17 34.31
C ILE A 369 -15.21 14.40 33.70
N LEU A 370 -16.53 14.36 33.46
CA LEU A 370 -17.27 15.54 32.98
C LEU A 370 -17.15 16.72 33.95
N LYS A 371 -17.28 16.48 35.26
CA LYS A 371 -17.09 17.54 36.26
C LYS A 371 -15.68 18.12 36.24
N VAL A 372 -14.65 17.29 36.10
CA VAL A 372 -13.26 17.76 36.00
C VAL A 372 -13.08 18.62 34.76
N LEU A 373 -13.56 18.17 33.60
CA LEU A 373 -13.47 18.93 32.35
C LEU A 373 -14.26 20.24 32.40
N TYR A 374 -15.46 20.22 33.01
CA TYR A 374 -16.28 21.41 33.22
C TYR A 374 -15.56 22.43 34.14
N ASN A 375 -15.05 21.98 35.28
CA ASN A 375 -14.32 22.83 36.23
C ASN A 375 -12.97 23.36 35.71
N LYS A 376 -12.53 22.87 34.55
CA LYS A 376 -11.29 23.25 33.89
C LYS A 376 -11.53 23.99 32.58
N ASP A 377 -12.77 24.43 32.35
CA ASP A 377 -13.17 25.21 31.18
C ASP A 377 -12.98 24.47 29.84
N CYS A 378 -12.87 23.14 29.86
CA CYS A 378 -12.79 22.33 28.64
C CYS A 378 -14.15 22.06 28.00
N ILE A 379 -15.24 22.11 28.77
CA ILE A 379 -16.61 21.87 28.30
C ILE A 379 -17.59 22.78 29.05
N SER A 380 -18.59 23.30 28.34
CA SER A 380 -19.67 24.12 28.90
C SER A 380 -20.85 23.29 29.43
N ASP A 381 -21.70 23.95 30.21
CA ASP A 381 -23.05 23.51 30.57
C ASP A 381 -23.86 23.12 29.31
N GLN A 382 -23.84 23.98 28.29
CA GLN A 382 -24.55 23.78 27.03
C GLN A 382 -24.07 22.54 26.28
N ALA A 383 -22.75 22.28 26.25
CA ALA A 383 -22.22 21.08 25.62
C ALA A 383 -22.67 19.81 26.35
N ILE A 384 -22.68 19.81 27.68
CA ILE A 384 -23.12 18.67 28.50
C ILE A 384 -24.63 18.43 28.30
N ILE A 385 -25.45 19.48 28.36
CA ILE A 385 -26.90 19.40 28.16
C ILE A 385 -27.22 18.90 26.74
N TYR A 386 -26.56 19.46 25.72
CA TYR A 386 -26.74 19.04 24.33
C TYR A 386 -26.35 17.56 24.14
N TRP A 387 -25.19 17.14 24.67
CA TRP A 387 -24.75 15.75 24.63
C TRP A 387 -25.79 14.81 25.25
N TYR A 388 -26.31 15.17 26.42
CA TYR A 388 -27.31 14.38 27.15
C TYR A 388 -28.58 14.18 26.32
N GLN A 389 -29.12 15.26 25.75
CA GLN A 389 -30.38 15.22 25.02
C GLN A 389 -30.23 14.54 23.65
N LYS A 390 -29.23 14.94 22.86
CA LYS A 390 -29.15 14.61 21.42
C LYS A 390 -27.76 14.21 20.94
N GLY A 391 -26.71 14.76 21.54
CA GLY A 391 -25.34 14.63 21.04
C GLY A 391 -24.60 13.34 21.39
N SER A 392 -25.12 12.51 22.30
CA SER A 392 -24.45 11.30 22.80
C SER A 392 -24.35 10.16 21.79
N LYS A 393 -23.21 9.47 21.80
CA LYS A 393 -22.96 8.28 20.97
C LYS A 393 -23.75 7.06 21.46
N PRO A 394 -24.04 6.06 20.61
CA PRO A 394 -24.72 4.82 21.03
C PRO A 394 -23.98 4.02 22.12
N GLN A 395 -22.66 4.09 22.16
CA GLN A 395 -21.76 3.35 23.06
C GLN A 395 -22.06 3.65 24.53
N GLY A 396 -22.70 2.70 25.23
CA GLY A 396 -23.05 2.87 26.65
C GLY A 396 -24.09 3.97 26.94
N ARG A 397 -24.79 4.48 25.92
CA ARG A 397 -25.68 5.67 26.02
C ARG A 397 -26.59 5.62 27.24
N GLN A 398 -27.40 4.57 27.35
CA GLN A 398 -28.38 4.45 28.44
C GLN A 398 -27.72 4.48 29.84
N HIS A 399 -26.55 3.86 29.97
CA HIS A 399 -25.80 3.85 31.23
C HIS A 399 -25.29 5.25 31.59
N PHE A 400 -24.64 5.93 30.64
CA PHE A 400 -24.07 7.26 30.88
C PHE A 400 -25.12 8.35 31.08
N LEU A 401 -26.22 8.32 30.33
CA LEU A 401 -27.34 9.24 30.57
C LEU A 401 -27.93 9.03 31.97
N LYS A 402 -28.06 7.78 32.43
CA LYS A 402 -28.54 7.54 33.80
C LYS A 402 -27.53 8.03 34.85
N SER A 403 -26.24 7.82 34.66
CA SER A 403 -25.22 8.21 35.65
C SER A 403 -24.92 9.72 35.68
N THR A 404 -25.31 10.47 34.64
CA THR A 404 -25.13 11.92 34.54
C THR A 404 -26.41 12.73 34.78
N GLU A 405 -27.56 12.08 34.97
CA GLU A 405 -28.86 12.74 35.16
C GLU A 405 -28.82 13.82 36.27
N GLY A 406 -28.21 13.51 37.41
CA GLY A 406 -28.09 14.47 38.51
C GLY A 406 -27.21 15.68 38.19
N LEU A 407 -26.15 15.49 37.39
CA LEU A 407 -25.31 16.59 36.93
C LEU A 407 -26.07 17.49 35.96
N VAL A 408 -26.81 16.90 35.02
CA VAL A 408 -27.55 17.66 34.00
C VAL A 408 -28.69 18.45 34.61
N LYS A 409 -29.46 17.88 35.54
CA LYS A 409 -30.51 18.63 36.25
C LYS A 409 -29.96 19.86 36.96
N PHE A 410 -28.84 19.68 37.67
CA PHE A 410 -28.16 20.80 38.33
C PHE A 410 -27.76 21.91 37.34
N LEU A 411 -27.19 21.56 36.19
CA LEU A 411 -26.79 22.54 35.17
C LEU A 411 -28.01 23.26 34.56
N GLN A 412 -29.11 22.55 34.29
CA GLN A 412 -30.34 23.13 33.76
C GLN A 412 -31.02 24.09 34.75
N GLU A 413 -30.98 23.78 36.05
CA GLU A 413 -31.50 24.64 37.10
C GLU A 413 -30.69 25.94 37.19
N GLN A 414 -29.35 25.87 37.12
CA GLN A 414 -28.49 27.06 37.12
C GLN A 414 -28.69 27.95 35.89
N GLU A 415 -28.90 27.35 34.70
CA GLU A 415 -29.20 28.09 33.48
C GLU A 415 -30.50 28.89 33.62
N SER A 416 -31.57 28.25 34.11
CA SER A 416 -32.87 28.92 34.31
C SER A 416 -32.83 30.06 35.32
N GLU A 417 -32.06 29.94 36.41
CA GLU A 417 -31.92 31.02 37.39
C GLU A 417 -31.13 32.20 36.82
N SER A 418 -30.21 31.96 35.88
CA SER A 418 -29.41 33.02 35.24
C SER A 418 -30.10 33.75 34.08
N GLU A 419 -31.14 33.16 33.48
CA GLU A 419 -31.97 33.80 32.44
C GLU A 419 -33.11 34.67 33.04
N ASP A 420 -33.50 34.39 34.29
CA ASP A 420 -34.53 35.11 35.04
C ASP A 420 -33.98 36.32 35.83
N GLU A 421 -32.65 36.52 35.85
CA GLU A 421 -31.94 37.73 36.34
C GLU A 421 -31.50 38.64 35.18
#